data_AF-A0A3M3KEM6-F1
#
_entry.id   AF-A0A3M3KEM6-F1
#
_cell.length_a   1.000
_cell.length_b   1.000
_cell.length_c   1.000
_cell.angle_alpha   90.00
_cell.angle_beta   90.00
_cell.angle_gamma   90.00
#
_symmetry.space_group_name_H-M   'P 1'
#
loop_
_entity.id
_entity.type
_entity.pdbx_description
1 polymer ?
#
loop_
_entity_poly.entity_id
_entity_poly.type
_entity_poly.pdbx_seq_one_letter_code
_entity_poly.pdbx_strand_id
1 'polypeptide(L)'
;MVTKLMLDTEGKALKIGAMYCCVSQRNGYADYGRLVRYCGKDAESCRELFADADTWEECSIHGEGLAPQLWPAVDPTTQGWPELAA
;
A
#
# COMPACT_ATOMS: atom_id res chain seq x y z
N MET A 1 4.24 -21.88 -3.72
CA MET A 1 4.23 -20.67 -4.57
C MET A 1 5.22 -19.69 -3.96
N VAL A 2 6.14 -19.11 -4.74
CA VAL A 2 7.03 -18.07 -4.23
C VAL A 2 6.20 -16.81 -4.07
N THR A 3 5.84 -16.46 -2.84
CA THR A 3 5.18 -15.19 -2.51
C THR A 3 6.16 -14.08 -2.84
N LYS A 4 5.95 -13.41 -3.97
CA LYS A 4 6.71 -12.21 -4.32
C LYS A 4 6.32 -11.13 -3.31
N LEU A 5 7.23 -10.81 -2.40
CA LEU A 5 7.02 -9.75 -1.41
C LEU A 5 6.97 -8.42 -2.15
N MET A 6 5.88 -7.65 -1.97
CA MET A 6 5.85 -6.27 -2.46
C MET A 6 6.75 -5.42 -1.56
N LEU A 7 7.62 -4.63 -2.19
CA LEU A 7 8.53 -3.71 -1.53
C LEU A 7 8.16 -2.27 -1.91
N ASP A 8 8.41 -1.34 -1.01
CA ASP A 8 8.38 0.08 -1.31
C ASP A 8 9.58 0.50 -2.18
N THR A 9 9.60 1.76 -2.60
CA THR A 9 10.69 2.31 -3.41
C THR A 9 12.04 2.38 -2.68
N GLU A 10 12.07 2.17 -1.37
CA GLU A 10 13.29 2.06 -0.57
C GLU A 10 13.76 0.60 -0.41
N GLY A 11 13.04 -0.37 -0.99
CA GLY A 11 13.34 -1.79 -0.89
C GLY A 11 12.90 -2.43 0.43
N LYS A 12 12.02 -1.78 1.19
CA LYS A 12 11.49 -2.31 2.46
C LYS A 12 10.13 -2.94 2.26
N ALA A 13 9.81 -3.92 3.09
CA ALA A 13 8.48 -4.49 3.14
C ALA A 13 7.44 -3.44 3.52
N LEU A 14 6.25 -3.54 2.95
CA LEU A 14 5.15 -2.64 3.29
C LEU A 14 4.72 -2.86 4.75
N LYS A 15 4.39 -1.77 5.43
CA LYS A 15 3.95 -1.78 6.82
C LYS A 15 2.43 -1.56 6.88
N ILE A 16 1.72 -2.44 7.58
CA ILE A 16 0.27 -2.31 7.78
C ILE A 16 -0.06 -0.93 8.35
N GLY A 17 -1.07 -0.29 7.76
CA GLY A 17 -1.57 1.01 8.16
C GLY A 17 -0.73 2.19 7.67
N ALA A 18 0.49 1.96 7.17
CA ALA A 18 1.35 3.01 6.68
C ALA A 18 0.83 3.59 5.36
N MET A 19 1.08 4.88 5.18
CA MET A 19 0.68 5.61 3.99
C MET A 19 1.80 5.58 2.95
N TYR A 20 1.40 5.36 1.70
CA TYR A 20 2.27 5.34 0.53
C TYR A 20 1.69 6.22 -0.56
N CYS A 21 2.54 6.88 -1.33
CA CYS A 21 2.16 7.54 -2.58
C CYS A 21 2.50 6.61 -3.74
N CYS A 22 1.53 6.34 -4.61
CA CYS A 22 1.82 5.58 -5.81
C CYS A 22 2.72 6.40 -6.74
N VAL A 23 3.76 5.79 -7.30
CA VAL A 23 4.72 6.48 -8.16
C VAL A 23 4.96 5.71 -9.46
N SER A 24 5.10 6.45 -10.55
CA SER A 24 5.48 5.92 -11.87
C SER A 24 6.71 6.67 -12.40
N GLN A 25 7.62 5.96 -13.07
CA GLN A 25 8.74 6.61 -13.78
C GLN A 25 8.29 6.94 -15.21
N ARG A 26 8.28 8.21 -15.58
CA ARG A 26 7.94 8.66 -16.94
C ARG A 26 8.96 9.67 -17.44
N ASN A 27 9.63 9.35 -18.56
CA ASN A 27 10.58 10.24 -19.24
C ASN A 27 11.66 10.85 -18.32
N GLY A 28 12.14 10.08 -17.34
CA GLY A 28 13.18 10.53 -16.40
C GLY A 28 12.68 11.34 -15.21
N TYR A 29 11.36 11.48 -15.04
CA TYR A 29 10.73 12.11 -13.87
C TYR A 29 9.84 11.12 -13.12
N ALA A 30 9.72 11.33 -11.81
CA ALA A 30 8.78 10.61 -10.96
C ALA A 30 7.41 11.31 -11.00
N ASP A 31 6.40 10.59 -11.47
CA ASP A 31 4.99 10.99 -11.46
C ASP A 31 4.33 10.43 -10.20
N TYR A 32 3.90 11.32 -9.30
CA TYR A 32 3.32 10.98 -8.00
C TYR A 32 1.79 11.02 -8.10
N GLY A 33 1.17 9.88 -7.86
CA GLY A 33 -0.27 9.68 -7.95
C GLY A 33 -0.97 9.64 -6.60
N ARG A 34 -1.93 8.73 -6.47
CA ARG A 34 -2.82 8.61 -5.32
C ARG A 34 -2.08 8.21 -4.04
N LEU A 35 -2.54 8.75 -2.91
CA LEU A 35 -2.15 8.30 -1.58
C LEU A 35 -3.01 7.12 -1.15
N VAL A 36 -2.36 6.06 -0.68
CA VAL A 36 -3.00 4.82 -0.25
C VAL A 36 -2.44 4.37 1.08
N ARG A 37 -3.19 3.52 1.79
CA ARG A 37 -2.73 2.81 2.98
C ARG A 37 -2.70 1.32 2.73
N TYR A 38 -1.59 0.68 3.09
CA TYR A 38 -1.47 -0.77 2.99
C TYR A 38 -2.23 -1.44 4.14
N CYS A 39 -3.15 -2.34 3.83
CA CYS A 39 -4.04 -2.97 4.81
C CYS A 39 -3.63 -4.42 5.15
N GLY A 40 -2.59 -4.96 4.51
CA GLY A 40 -2.17 -6.36 4.67
C GLY A 40 -2.52 -7.21 3.45
N LYS A 41 -2.46 -8.52 3.65
CA LYS A 41 -2.79 -9.53 2.64
C LYS A 41 -4.10 -10.21 2.94
N ASP A 42 -4.88 -10.39 1.89
CA ASP A 42 -6.00 -11.32 1.93
C ASP A 42 -5.50 -12.75 2.20
N ALA A 43 -6.07 -13.41 3.20
CA ALA A 43 -5.59 -14.72 3.66
C ALA A 43 -5.84 -15.84 2.64
N GLU A 44 -6.88 -15.71 1.80
CA GLU A 44 -7.25 -16.72 0.81
C GLU A 44 -6.44 -16.55 -0.48
N SER A 45 -6.42 -15.34 -1.03
CA SER A 45 -5.78 -15.04 -2.32
C SER A 45 -4.31 -14.61 -2.20
N CYS A 46 -3.81 -14.35 -0.99
CA CYS A 46 -2.50 -13.75 -0.73
C CYS A 46 -2.29 -12.40 -1.45
N ARG A 47 -3.38 -11.72 -1.84
CA ARG A 47 -3.35 -10.44 -2.56
C ARG A 47 -3.06 -9.31 -1.58
N GLU A 48 -2.17 -8.40 -1.97
CA GLU A 48 -1.91 -7.14 -1.27
C GLU A 48 -3.17 -6.24 -1.33
N LEU A 49 -3.65 -5.77 -0.18
CA LEU A 49 -4.83 -4.92 -0.06
C LEU A 49 -4.45 -3.48 0.28
N PHE A 50 -5.10 -2.54 -0.40
CA PHE A 50 -4.87 -1.11 -0.23
C PHE A 50 -6.19 -0.38 -0.05
N ALA A 51 -6.17 0.61 0.81
CA ALA A 51 -7.27 1.54 1.01
C ALA A 51 -6.88 2.93 0.54
N ASP A 52 -7.84 3.72 0.08
CA ASP A 52 -7.63 5.16 -0.10
C ASP A 52 -7.20 5.81 1.23
N ALA A 53 -6.25 6.72 1.17
CA ALA A 53 -5.67 7.31 2.38
C ALA A 53 -6.66 8.17 3.20
N ASP A 54 -7.69 8.72 2.56
CA ASP A 54 -8.68 9.61 3.15
C ASP A 54 -10.00 8.88 3.42
N THR A 55 -10.49 8.06 2.48
CA THR A 55 -11.82 7.44 2.57
C THR A 55 -11.82 6.02 3.14
N TRP A 56 -10.65 5.36 3.22
CA TRP A 56 -10.51 3.95 3.62
C TRP A 56 -11.23 2.94 2.72
N GLU A 57 -11.78 3.36 1.59
CA GLU A 57 -12.37 2.46 0.60
C GLU A 57 -11.27 1.64 -0.09
N GLU A 58 -11.54 0.37 -0.39
CA GLU A 58 -10.60 -0.48 -1.13
C GLU A 58 -10.27 0.18 -2.48
N CYS A 59 -8.98 0.29 -2.79
CA CYS A 59 -8.52 0.82 -4.05
C CYS A 59 -7.35 0.03 -4.61
N SER A 60 -7.14 0.16 -5.91
CA SER A 60 -5.95 -0.37 -6.58
C SER A 60 -4.82 0.66 -6.51
N ILE A 61 -3.58 0.16 -6.42
CA ILE A 61 -2.41 1.01 -6.63
C ILE A 61 -2.30 1.40 -8.10
N HIS A 62 -1.90 2.65 -8.35
CA HIS A 62 -1.68 3.16 -9.70
C HIS A 62 -0.23 3.55 -9.90
N GLY A 63 0.52 2.72 -10.61
CA GLY A 63 1.92 2.98 -10.91
C GLY A 63 2.79 1.77 -10.71
N GLU A 64 4.10 2.00 -10.67
CA GLU A 64 5.12 0.94 -10.65
C GLU A 64 5.74 0.77 -9.25
N GLY A 65 5.59 1.76 -8.38
CA GLY A 65 6.14 1.74 -7.02
C GLY A 65 5.26 2.43 -5.99
N LEU A 66 5.64 2.24 -4.73
CA LEU A 66 5.02 2.86 -3.56
C LEU A 66 6.09 3.64 -2.79
N ALA A 67 5.98 4.97 -2.77
CA ALA A 67 6.88 5.83 -2.02
C ALA A 67 6.34 6.04 -0.59
N PRO A 68 7.09 5.66 0.46
CA PRO A 68 6.62 5.78 1.84
C PRO A 68 6.41 7.26 2.22
N GLN A 69 5.36 7.52 3.00
CA GLN A 69 5.04 8.87 3.48
C GLN A 69 5.33 8.99 4.99
N LEU A 70 5.73 10.20 5.42
CA LEU A 70 6.01 10.52 6.83
C LEU A 70 4.72 10.77 7.62
N TRP A 71 3.78 9.84 7.54
CA TRP A 71 2.53 9.84 8.31
C TRP A 71 2.47 8.64 9.25
N PRO A 72 1.83 8.79 10.42
CA PRO A 72 1.63 7.66 11.32
C PRO A 72 0.87 6.53 10.63
N ALA A 73 1.33 5.31 10.88
CA ALA A 73 0.58 4.12 10.53
C ALA A 73 -0.70 4.08 11.37
N VAL A 74 -1.84 3.87 10.73
CA VAL A 74 -3.14 3.75 11.39
C VAL A 74 -3.59 2.31 11.27
N ASP A 75 -3.97 1.70 12.39
CA ASP A 75 -4.52 0.35 12.39
C ASP A 75 -5.78 0.27 11.52
N PRO A 76 -5.77 -0.47 10.39
CA PRO A 76 -6.92 -0.58 9.49
C PRO A 76 -8.19 -1.12 10.17
N THR A 77 -8.05 -1.91 11.24
CA THR A 77 -9.19 -2.48 11.95
C THR A 77 -10.04 -1.42 12.64
N THR A 78 -9.44 -0.28 12.99
CA THR A 78 -10.16 0.88 13.53
C THR A 78 -11.00 1.62 12.48
N GLN A 79 -10.86 1.24 11.21
CA GLN A 79 -11.47 1.87 10.04
C GLN A 79 -12.37 0.90 9.28
N GLY A 80 -12.71 -0.24 9.88
CA GLY A 80 -13.65 -1.22 9.31
C GLY A 80 -13.01 -2.31 8.46
N TRP A 81 -11.68 -2.35 8.34
CA TRP A 81 -10.99 -3.47 7.69
C TRP A 81 -10.87 -4.66 8.65
N PRO A 82 -11.00 -5.90 8.17
CA PRO A 82 -10.77 -7.07 9.02
C PRO A 82 -9.28 -7.18 9.39
N GLU A 83 -8.99 -7.99 10.41
CA GLU A 83 -7.61 -8.40 10.69
C GLU A 83 -7.13 -9.31 9.54
N LEU A 84 -6.11 -8.83 8.82
CA LEU A 84 -5.57 -9.46 7.62
C LEU A 84 -4.17 -10.04 7.89
N ALA A 85 -3.73 -10.97 7.05
CA ALA A 85 -2.39 -11.55 7.18
C ALA A 85 -1.33 -10.46 6.88
N ALA A 86 -0.36 -10.30 7.78
CA ALA A 86 0.72 -9.31 7.64
C ALA A 86 1.89 -9.81 6.81
#